data_AF-A0A7H8JVF4-F1
#
_entry.id   AF-A0A7H8JVF4-F1
#
_cell.length_a   1.000
_cell.length_b   1.000
_cell.length_c   1.000
_cell.angle_alpha   90.00
_cell.angle_beta   90.00
_cell.angle_gamma   90.00
#
_symmetry.space_group_name_H-M   'P 1'
#
loop_
_entity.id
_entity.type
_entity.pdbx_description
1 polymer ?
#
loop_
_entity_poly.entity_id
_entity_poly.type
_entity_poly.pdbx_seq_one_letter_code
_entity_poly.pdbx_strand_id
1 'polypeptide(L)'
;MTDLFTVSIDTVEGPTLHGRVHLINPDAWQVPNKATFPLALLVDAWFLLTNGFLRDDDRRVPRGDRCPFSVDRGKEIVAGMRRKDEFAELYTYLFGEHLRVDSAGHLLADDGRTLLEPRRKAADVYELSGGSGHDEISRYVVTERNGEAFTRRAAEVVSTYHCGPVHNVPLWSEVAALEDEDDPWTPGESREEMATWHDPADLEFGRVWSLLASRPFEERPYADITVTVTDAALLAHMAAGMRWSTTHTGLV
;
A
#
# COMPACT_ATOMS: atom_id res chain seq x y z
N MET A 1 -4.93 -8.06 6.67
CA MET A 1 -5.51 -7.12 5.69
C MET A 1 -5.08 -7.60 4.32
N THR A 2 -6.01 -7.69 3.37
CA THR A 2 -5.72 -8.17 2.00
C THR A 2 -5.15 -7.02 1.19
N ASP A 3 -4.08 -7.26 0.43
CA ASP A 3 -3.50 -6.24 -0.45
C ASP A 3 -4.53 -5.83 -1.51
N LEU A 4 -4.56 -4.54 -1.83
CA LEU A 4 -5.52 -3.93 -2.76
C LEU A 4 -4.87 -3.61 -4.10
N PHE A 5 -3.64 -3.10 -4.03
CA PHE A 5 -2.86 -2.67 -5.18
C PHE A 5 -1.46 -3.26 -5.14
N THR A 6 -0.84 -3.38 -6.31
CA THR A 6 0.62 -3.50 -6.42
C THR A 6 1.16 -2.25 -7.10
N VAL A 7 2.09 -1.57 -6.46
CA VAL A 7 2.76 -0.39 -7.00
C VAL A 7 4.09 -0.81 -7.61
N SER A 8 4.44 -0.26 -8.77
CA SER A 8 5.77 -0.38 -9.36
C SER A 8 6.32 0.99 -9.73
N ILE A 9 7.63 1.17 -9.61
CA ILE A 9 8.33 2.41 -9.93
C ILE A 9 9.11 2.22 -11.22
N ASP A 10 8.80 3.05 -12.21
CA ASP A 10 9.45 3.04 -13.51
C ASP A 10 10.70 3.92 -13.48
N THR A 11 10.57 5.16 -13.01
CA THR A 11 11.69 6.12 -12.89
C THR A 11 11.54 7.08 -11.72
N VAL A 12 12.65 7.65 -11.28
CA VAL A 12 12.71 8.75 -10.30
C VAL A 12 13.68 9.81 -10.84
N GLU A 13 13.17 11.03 -11.07
CA GLU A 13 13.88 12.13 -11.70
C GLU A 13 13.73 13.39 -10.84
N GLY A 14 14.76 13.69 -10.05
CA GLY A 14 14.72 14.81 -9.10
C GLY A 14 13.56 14.65 -8.10
N PRO A 15 12.61 15.59 -8.02
CA PRO A 15 11.46 15.52 -7.12
C PRO A 15 10.26 14.76 -7.72
N THR A 16 10.39 14.16 -8.90
CA THR A 16 9.28 13.49 -9.59
C THR A 16 9.54 11.99 -9.68
N LEU A 17 8.50 11.19 -9.43
CA LEU A 17 8.50 9.75 -9.69
C LEU A 17 7.42 9.39 -10.71
N HIS A 18 7.73 8.42 -11.56
CA HIS A 18 6.81 7.78 -12.48
C HIS A 18 6.69 6.30 -12.13
N GLY A 19 5.48 5.77 -12.20
CA GLY A 19 5.23 4.38 -11.87
C GLY A 19 3.83 3.94 -12.26
N ARG A 20 3.44 2.77 -11.78
CA ARG A 20 2.14 2.16 -12.08
C ARG A 20 1.50 1.64 -10.81
N VAL A 21 0.18 1.68 -10.79
CA VAL A 21 -0.63 1.07 -9.74
C VAL A 21 -1.49 0.00 -10.38
N HIS A 22 -1.15 -1.26 -10.12
CA HIS A 22 -1.85 -2.43 -10.60
C HIS A 22 -3.01 -2.76 -9.66
N LEU A 23 -4.19 -2.98 -10.24
CA LEU A 23 -5.39 -3.39 -9.54
C LEU A 23 -5.34 -4.91 -9.33
N ILE A 24 -5.32 -5.36 -8.06
CA ILE A 24 -5.17 -6.79 -7.74
C ILE A 24 -6.29 -7.35 -6.87
N ASN A 25 -7.24 -6.51 -6.44
CA ASN A 25 -8.34 -6.90 -5.57
C ASN A 25 -9.68 -6.24 -5.98
N PRO A 26 -10.79 -7.00 -6.07
CA PRO A 26 -12.13 -6.47 -6.34
C PRO A 26 -12.61 -5.39 -5.37
N ASP A 27 -12.13 -5.41 -4.13
CA ASP A 27 -12.50 -4.42 -3.12
C ASP A 27 -11.98 -3.01 -3.46
N ALA A 28 -11.08 -2.89 -4.44
CA ALA A 28 -10.51 -1.62 -4.89
C ALA A 28 -10.26 -1.63 -6.41
N TRP A 29 -11.32 -1.41 -7.17
CA TRP A 29 -11.31 -1.38 -8.64
C TRP A 29 -10.95 0.00 -9.24
N GLN A 30 -10.73 1.02 -8.40
CA GLN A 30 -10.23 2.34 -8.81
C GLN A 30 -8.93 2.69 -8.10
N VAL A 31 -7.98 3.28 -8.84
CA VAL A 31 -6.77 3.86 -8.24
C VAL A 31 -7.14 5.17 -7.54
N PRO A 32 -6.77 5.35 -6.27
CA PRO A 32 -7.06 6.59 -5.54
C PRO A 32 -6.43 7.82 -6.20
N ASN A 33 -7.17 8.92 -6.26
CA ASN A 33 -6.78 10.17 -6.93
C ASN A 33 -6.41 11.31 -5.97
N LYS A 34 -6.41 11.07 -4.65
CA LYS A 34 -6.08 12.07 -3.63
C LYS A 34 -4.59 12.06 -3.31
N ALA A 35 -4.02 13.22 -2.96
CA ALA A 35 -2.61 13.40 -2.58
C ALA A 35 -2.17 12.56 -1.35
N THR A 36 -3.10 12.15 -0.50
CA THR A 36 -2.85 11.22 0.61
C THR A 36 -2.38 9.86 0.15
N PHE A 37 -2.83 9.38 -1.01
CA PHE A 37 -2.43 8.09 -1.54
C PHE A 37 -0.93 8.03 -1.88
N PRO A 38 -0.37 8.90 -2.76
CA PRO A 38 1.05 8.84 -3.05
C PRO A 38 1.92 9.10 -1.82
N LEU A 39 1.50 9.95 -0.86
CA LEU A 39 2.26 10.08 0.40
C LEU A 39 2.26 8.76 1.18
N ALA A 40 1.12 8.07 1.27
CA ALA A 40 1.06 6.77 1.93
C ALA A 40 1.95 5.74 1.25
N LEU A 41 2.03 5.74 -0.09
CA LEU A 41 2.96 4.88 -0.84
C LEU A 41 4.43 5.13 -0.48
N LEU A 42 4.83 6.40 -0.32
CA LEU A 42 6.20 6.73 0.09
C LEU A 42 6.49 6.23 1.51
N VAL A 43 5.54 6.37 2.43
CA VAL A 43 5.66 5.91 3.83
C VAL A 43 5.71 4.39 3.91
N ASP A 44 4.87 3.71 3.14
CA ASP A 44 4.82 2.25 3.05
C ASP A 44 6.15 1.70 2.53
N ALA A 45 6.67 2.24 1.42
CA ALA A 45 7.97 1.84 0.89
C ALA A 45 9.12 2.08 1.90
N TRP A 46 9.11 3.21 2.62
CA TRP A 46 10.07 3.49 3.68
C TRP A 46 10.00 2.45 4.82
N PHE A 47 8.79 2.11 5.26
CA PHE A 47 8.56 1.12 6.31
C PHE A 47 9.04 -0.28 5.87
N LEU A 48 8.70 -0.70 4.64
CA LEU A 48 9.10 -1.99 4.12
C LEU A 48 10.62 -2.11 3.97
N LEU A 49 11.31 -1.05 3.56
CA LEU A 49 12.78 -1.01 3.51
C LEU A 49 13.41 -1.02 4.90
N THR A 50 12.88 -0.22 5.83
CA THR A 50 13.36 -0.16 7.22
C THR A 50 13.36 -1.53 7.89
N ASN A 51 12.32 -2.33 7.64
CA ASN A 51 12.16 -3.65 8.23
C ASN A 51 12.76 -4.79 7.38
N GLY A 52 13.26 -4.51 6.17
CA GLY A 52 13.82 -5.52 5.27
C GLY A 52 12.77 -6.46 4.67
N PHE A 53 11.56 -5.95 4.47
CA PHE A 53 10.45 -6.70 3.86
C PHE A 53 10.52 -6.70 2.33
N LEU A 54 11.18 -5.71 1.71
CA LEU A 54 11.51 -5.76 0.28
C LEU A 54 12.82 -6.50 0.05
N ARG A 55 12.85 -7.32 -1.00
CA ARG A 55 13.98 -8.20 -1.34
C ARG A 55 14.35 -8.08 -2.82
N ASP A 56 15.57 -8.47 -3.15
CA ASP A 56 16.14 -8.43 -4.51
C ASP A 56 16.02 -9.76 -5.28
N ASP A 57 15.42 -10.80 -4.69
CA ASP A 57 15.24 -12.12 -5.30
C ASP A 57 13.84 -12.30 -5.90
N ASP A 58 13.77 -12.44 -7.23
CA ASP A 58 12.56 -12.72 -8.01
C ASP A 58 11.93 -14.10 -7.73
N ARG A 59 12.68 -15.05 -7.13
CA ARG A 59 12.28 -16.48 -7.16
C ARG A 59 11.46 -16.95 -5.96
N ARG A 60 11.17 -16.10 -4.96
CA ARG A 60 10.67 -16.58 -3.66
C ARG A 60 9.59 -15.75 -2.97
N VAL A 61 9.02 -14.74 -3.60
CA VAL A 61 8.01 -13.90 -2.93
C VAL A 61 6.61 -14.17 -3.50
N PRO A 62 5.66 -14.70 -2.69
CA PRO A 62 4.27 -14.92 -3.13
C PRO A 62 3.57 -13.67 -3.66
N ARG A 63 4.01 -12.48 -3.22
CA ARG A 63 3.44 -11.17 -3.56
C ARG A 63 4.11 -10.48 -4.76
N GLY A 64 5.23 -11.03 -5.25
CA GLY A 64 6.05 -10.37 -6.27
C GLY A 64 6.75 -9.09 -5.79
N ASP A 65 6.67 -8.71 -4.52
CA ASP A 65 7.37 -7.54 -3.99
C ASP A 65 8.88 -7.66 -4.25
N ARG A 66 9.46 -6.61 -4.84
CA ARG A 66 10.88 -6.57 -5.18
C ARG A 66 11.48 -5.17 -5.00
N CYS A 67 12.78 -5.15 -4.76
CA CYS A 67 13.57 -3.94 -4.67
C CYS A 67 14.90 -4.16 -5.40
N PRO A 68 15.43 -3.16 -6.13
CA PRO A 68 16.75 -3.25 -6.76
C PRO A 68 17.91 -3.27 -5.75
N PHE A 69 17.63 -3.09 -4.46
CA PHE A 69 18.61 -3.10 -3.39
C PHE A 69 18.54 -4.39 -2.60
N SER A 70 19.69 -4.88 -2.14
CA SER A 70 19.72 -5.88 -1.08
C SER A 70 19.06 -5.34 0.19
N VAL A 71 18.63 -6.24 1.09
CA VAL A 71 17.99 -5.87 2.36
C VAL A 71 18.85 -4.90 3.18
N ASP A 72 20.14 -5.20 3.33
CA ASP A 72 21.07 -4.36 4.10
C ASP A 72 21.23 -2.99 3.44
N ARG A 73 21.32 -2.96 2.11
CA ARG A 73 21.43 -1.70 1.37
C ARG A 73 20.17 -0.85 1.51
N GLY A 74 18.99 -1.46 1.46
CA GLY A 74 17.72 -0.77 1.69
C GLY A 74 17.67 -0.10 3.07
N LYS A 75 18.11 -0.82 4.12
CA LYS A 75 18.19 -0.31 5.49
C LYS A 75 19.19 0.84 5.62
N GLU A 76 20.36 0.73 4.99
CA GLU A 76 21.35 1.82 4.96
C GLU A 76 20.78 3.09 4.30
N ILE A 77 20.07 2.93 3.18
CA ILE A 77 19.46 4.06 2.45
C ILE A 77 18.50 4.82 3.37
N VAL A 78 17.52 4.11 3.97
CA VAL A 78 16.52 4.77 4.84
C VAL A 78 17.14 5.36 6.10
N ALA A 79 18.16 4.72 6.69
CA ALA A 79 18.88 5.25 7.85
C ALA A 79 19.69 6.52 7.52
N GLY A 80 20.17 6.64 6.28
CA GLY A 80 20.92 7.79 5.76
C GLY A 80 20.06 8.91 5.18
N MET A 81 18.73 8.75 5.09
CA MET A 81 17.85 9.79 4.56
C MET A 81 17.89 11.04 5.43
N ARG A 82 18.06 12.20 4.78
CA ARG A 82 17.99 13.52 5.43
C ARG A 82 16.66 13.76 6.17
N ARG A 83 15.57 13.15 5.67
CA ARG A 83 14.19 13.32 6.12
C ARG A 83 13.65 12.11 6.89
N LYS A 84 14.50 11.20 7.38
CA LYS A 84 14.05 9.93 7.99
C LYS A 84 13.07 10.11 9.17
N ASP A 85 13.28 11.14 9.99
CA ASP A 85 12.45 11.39 11.18
C ASP A 85 11.03 11.83 10.77
N GLU A 86 10.92 12.55 9.64
CA GLU A 86 9.64 12.94 9.05
C GLU A 86 8.84 11.70 8.59
N PHE A 87 9.50 10.69 8.03
CA PHE A 87 8.84 9.44 7.64
C PHE A 87 8.34 8.64 8.85
N ALA A 88 9.09 8.63 9.96
CA ALA A 88 8.65 8.01 11.20
C ALA A 88 7.40 8.72 11.76
N GLU A 89 7.36 10.05 11.72
CA GLU A 89 6.19 10.84 12.12
C GLU A 89 4.98 10.55 11.22
N LEU A 90 5.17 10.54 9.89
CA LEU A 90 4.14 10.21 8.92
C LEU A 90 3.57 8.79 9.11
N TYR A 91 4.44 7.83 9.44
CA TYR A 91 4.03 6.47 9.77
C TYR A 91 3.11 6.45 10.99
N THR A 92 3.45 7.19 12.05
CA THR A 92 2.61 7.33 13.24
C THR A 92 1.26 7.96 12.92
N TYR A 93 1.20 8.96 12.03
CA TYR A 93 -0.08 9.53 11.60
C TYR A 93 -0.97 8.51 10.88
N LEU A 94 -0.38 7.66 10.04
CA LEU A 94 -1.09 6.63 9.25
C LEU A 94 -1.55 5.43 10.08
N PHE A 95 -0.70 4.95 11.00
CA PHE A 95 -0.91 3.67 11.68
C PHE A 95 -1.18 3.79 13.19
N GLY A 96 -0.90 4.95 13.78
CA GLY A 96 -0.82 5.14 15.22
C GLY A 96 0.55 4.78 15.78
N GLU A 97 0.81 5.16 17.02
CA GLU A 97 2.03 4.82 17.74
C GLU A 97 1.88 3.47 18.43
N HIS A 98 2.93 2.64 18.36
CA HIS A 98 3.00 1.37 19.08
C HIS A 98 3.51 1.61 20.52
N LEU A 99 2.60 1.61 21.48
CA LEU A 99 2.91 1.77 22.89
C LEU A 99 3.15 0.41 23.53
N ARG A 100 4.38 0.17 24.00
CA ARG A 100 4.72 -1.08 24.72
C ARG A 100 4.05 -1.11 26.08
N VAL A 101 3.45 -2.26 26.40
CA VAL A 101 2.71 -2.47 27.65
C VAL A 101 2.99 -3.82 28.29
N ASP A 102 2.85 -3.87 29.61
CA ASP A 102 2.82 -5.13 30.35
C ASP A 102 1.52 -5.93 30.07
N SER A 103 1.40 -7.13 30.66
CA SER A 103 0.21 -7.97 30.51
C SER A 103 -1.07 -7.34 31.09
N ALA A 104 -0.94 -6.30 31.92
CA ALA A 104 -2.03 -5.54 32.53
C ALA A 104 -2.28 -4.17 31.85
N GLY A 105 -1.58 -3.86 30.75
CA GLY A 105 -1.76 -2.64 29.97
C GLY A 105 -0.99 -1.41 30.47
N HIS A 106 -0.02 -1.57 31.37
CA HIS A 106 0.82 -0.46 31.86
C HIS A 106 1.98 -0.18 30.94
N LEU A 107 2.29 1.10 30.75
CA LEU A 107 3.34 1.56 29.83
C LEU A 107 4.72 1.05 30.26
N LEU A 108 5.47 0.55 29.28
CA LEU A 108 6.86 0.12 29.40
C LEU A 108 7.79 1.13 28.73
N ALA A 109 9.04 1.16 29.18
CA ALA A 109 10.12 1.90 28.54
C ALA A 109 10.51 1.26 27.19
N ASP A 110 11.43 1.92 26.49
CA ASP A 110 11.91 1.49 25.16
C ASP A 110 12.62 0.13 25.18
N ASP A 111 13.05 -0.35 26.35
CA ASP A 111 13.59 -1.70 26.51
C ASP A 111 12.51 -2.80 26.48
N GLY A 112 11.23 -2.41 26.46
CA GLY A 112 10.07 -3.29 26.45
C GLY A 112 9.93 -4.15 27.71
N ARG A 113 10.61 -3.80 28.80
CA ARG A 113 10.69 -4.63 30.01
C ARG A 113 10.49 -3.81 31.28
N THR A 114 11.01 -2.59 31.31
CA THR A 114 10.95 -1.71 32.48
C THR A 114 9.63 -0.96 32.50
N LEU A 115 8.88 -1.03 33.61
CA LEU A 115 7.69 -0.21 33.80
C LEU A 115 8.06 1.27 33.90
N LEU A 116 7.35 2.12 33.17
CA LEU A 116 7.53 3.57 33.28
C LEU A 116 6.99 4.07 34.62
N GLU A 117 7.75 4.97 35.23
CA GLU A 117 7.34 5.69 36.44
C GLU A 117 7.01 7.15 36.12
N PRO A 118 5.86 7.69 36.58
CA PRO A 118 4.85 7.01 37.38
C PRO A 118 4.06 5.96 36.59
N ARG A 119 3.73 4.83 37.24
CA ARG A 119 2.93 3.76 36.64
C ARG A 119 1.58 4.28 36.13
N ARG A 120 1.34 4.15 34.83
CA ARG A 120 0.07 4.51 34.16
C ARG A 120 -0.33 3.43 33.17
N LYS A 121 -1.64 3.21 33.01
CA LYS A 121 -2.15 2.39 31.90
C LYS A 121 -2.15 3.21 30.62
N ALA A 122 -1.87 2.56 29.50
CA ALA A 122 -1.91 3.22 28.20
C ALA A 122 -3.28 3.85 27.92
N ALA A 123 -4.37 3.14 28.22
CA ALA A 123 -5.74 3.62 28.02
C ALA A 123 -6.14 4.83 28.90
N ASP A 124 -5.41 5.10 29.98
CA ASP A 124 -5.67 6.25 30.85
C ASP A 124 -4.95 7.52 30.35
N VAL A 125 -4.00 7.37 29.42
CA VAL A 125 -3.10 8.44 28.95
C VAL A 125 -3.30 8.74 27.47
N TYR A 126 -3.64 7.72 26.67
CA TYR A 126 -3.74 7.80 25.22
C TYR A 126 -5.10 7.32 24.74
N GLU A 127 -5.60 7.94 23.67
CA GLU A 127 -6.71 7.42 22.88
C GLU A 127 -6.20 6.25 22.04
N LEU A 128 -6.80 5.07 22.21
CA LEU A 128 -6.35 3.82 21.60
C LEU A 128 -7.30 3.41 20.48
N SER A 129 -6.75 2.97 19.35
CA SER A 129 -7.54 2.50 18.19
C SER A 129 -8.14 1.11 18.37
N GLY A 130 -7.89 0.45 19.51
CA GLY A 130 -8.23 -0.95 19.75
C GLY A 130 -7.25 -1.96 19.12
N GLY A 131 -6.26 -1.49 18.35
CA GLY A 131 -5.16 -2.32 17.86
C GLY A 131 -4.26 -2.81 18.99
N SER A 132 -3.87 -4.08 18.94
CA SER A 132 -2.91 -4.66 19.88
C SER A 132 -2.14 -5.82 19.24
N GLY A 133 -0.96 -6.11 19.79
CA GLY A 133 -0.12 -7.19 19.33
C GLY A 133 1.00 -7.51 20.32
N HIS A 134 1.97 -8.28 19.85
CA HIS A 134 3.20 -8.54 20.57
C HIS A 134 4.38 -8.50 19.60
N ASP A 135 5.52 -7.99 20.08
CA ASP A 135 6.81 -8.19 19.42
C ASP A 135 7.56 -9.34 20.13
N GLU A 136 8.86 -9.52 19.86
CA GLU A 136 9.68 -10.55 20.51
C GLU A 136 9.93 -10.26 22.00
N ILE A 137 9.63 -9.05 22.47
CA ILE A 137 10.03 -8.54 23.79
C ILE A 137 8.80 -8.28 24.68
N SER A 138 7.72 -7.76 24.13
CA SER A 138 6.61 -7.15 24.87
C SER A 138 5.30 -7.18 24.10
N ARG A 139 4.19 -6.94 24.82
CA ARG A 139 2.91 -6.60 24.19
C ARG A 139 2.92 -5.13 23.82
N TYR A 140 2.14 -4.76 22.81
CA TYR A 140 1.90 -3.37 22.49
C TYR A 140 0.41 -3.12 22.23
N VAL A 141 0.00 -1.89 22.47
CA VAL A 141 -1.29 -1.33 22.01
C VAL A 141 -1.00 -0.19 21.04
N VAL A 142 -1.97 0.13 20.21
CA VAL A 142 -1.81 1.15 19.15
C VAL A 142 -2.68 2.36 19.48
N THR A 143 -2.13 3.56 19.39
CA THR A 143 -2.91 4.79 19.55
C THR A 143 -3.90 4.97 18.40
N GLU A 144 -4.80 5.93 18.52
CA GLU A 144 -5.54 6.44 17.36
C GLU A 144 -4.59 7.01 16.30
N ARG A 145 -5.02 6.92 15.05
CA ARG A 145 -4.36 7.49 13.88
C ARG A 145 -4.70 8.96 13.80
N ASN A 146 -3.85 9.75 13.14
CA ASN A 146 -4.10 11.17 12.92
C ASN A 146 -4.25 11.47 11.43
N GLY A 147 -5.40 11.08 10.87
CA GLY A 147 -5.71 11.27 9.45
C GLY A 147 -5.75 12.73 9.01
N GLU A 148 -6.12 13.66 9.91
CA GLU A 148 -6.11 15.10 9.62
C GLU A 148 -4.69 15.64 9.48
N ALA A 149 -3.79 15.28 10.40
CA ALA A 149 -2.38 15.65 10.30
C ALA A 149 -1.73 15.04 9.05
N PHE A 150 -2.05 13.77 8.75
CA PHE A 150 -1.56 13.12 7.54
C PHE A 150 -2.06 13.83 6.27
N THR A 151 -3.35 14.17 6.20
CA THR A 151 -3.95 14.87 5.06
C THR A 151 -3.31 16.24 4.84
N ARG A 152 -3.08 16.99 5.92
CA ARG A 152 -2.38 18.27 5.88
C ARG A 152 -0.97 18.11 5.35
N ARG A 153 -0.23 17.11 5.86
CA ARG A 153 1.14 16.86 5.41
C ARG A 153 1.20 16.38 3.97
N ALA A 154 0.22 15.60 3.52
CA ALA A 154 0.08 15.22 2.11
C ALA A 154 -0.05 16.44 1.19
N ALA A 155 -0.83 17.45 1.59
CA ALA A 155 -0.97 18.69 0.81
C ALA A 155 0.32 19.54 0.79
N GLU A 156 1.16 19.44 1.81
CA GLU A 156 2.46 20.15 1.89
C GLU A 156 3.59 19.41 1.14
N VAL A 157 3.54 18.08 1.11
CA VAL A 157 4.57 17.23 0.51
C VAL A 157 4.31 16.98 -0.97
N VAL A 158 3.08 16.59 -1.33
CA VAL A 158 2.72 16.20 -2.70
C VAL A 158 2.25 17.43 -3.45
N SER A 159 3.16 17.99 -4.25
CA SER A 159 2.89 19.18 -5.07
C SER A 159 1.94 18.90 -6.23
N THR A 160 2.11 17.75 -6.91
CA THR A 160 1.22 17.29 -7.96
C THR A 160 1.09 15.77 -7.91
N TYR A 161 -0.10 15.29 -8.22
CA TYR A 161 -0.38 13.88 -8.42
C TYR A 161 -1.31 13.73 -9.61
N HIS A 162 -0.86 12.97 -10.61
CA HIS A 162 -1.64 12.60 -11.76
C HIS A 162 -1.77 11.08 -11.81
N CYS A 163 -3.01 10.62 -11.97
CA CYS A 163 -3.34 9.23 -12.26
C CYS A 163 -3.96 9.19 -13.66
N GLY A 164 -3.35 8.39 -14.54
CA GLY A 164 -3.83 8.16 -15.89
C GLY A 164 -5.06 7.25 -15.92
N PRO A 165 -5.59 6.95 -17.13
CA PRO A 165 -6.65 5.96 -17.31
C PRO A 165 -6.15 4.56 -16.93
N VAL A 166 -7.08 3.65 -16.66
CA VAL A 166 -6.75 2.23 -16.43
C VAL A 166 -6.50 1.56 -17.78
N HIS A 167 -5.33 0.95 -17.90
CA HIS A 167 -4.89 0.13 -19.02
C HIS A 167 -5.11 -1.36 -18.73
N ASN A 168 -5.01 -2.20 -19.76
CA ASN A 168 -5.11 -3.67 -19.65
C ASN A 168 -6.41 -4.18 -19.02
N VAL A 169 -7.50 -3.42 -19.10
CA VAL A 169 -8.83 -3.89 -18.71
C VAL A 169 -9.24 -5.03 -19.66
N PRO A 170 -9.63 -6.20 -19.15
CA PRO A 170 -10.14 -7.30 -19.99
C PRO A 170 -11.34 -6.86 -20.82
N LEU A 171 -11.55 -7.47 -21.98
CA LEU A 171 -12.78 -7.27 -22.75
C LEU A 171 -13.90 -8.16 -22.22
N TRP A 172 -15.15 -7.75 -22.41
CA TRP A 172 -16.32 -8.59 -22.11
C TRP A 172 -16.25 -9.96 -22.81
N SER A 173 -15.79 -10.01 -24.06
CA SER A 173 -15.61 -11.27 -24.80
C SER A 173 -14.64 -12.24 -24.14
N GLU A 174 -13.60 -11.74 -23.46
CA GLU A 174 -12.65 -12.58 -22.74
C GLU A 174 -13.24 -13.14 -21.44
N VAL A 175 -14.09 -12.35 -20.79
CA VAL A 175 -14.80 -12.75 -19.57
C VAL A 175 -15.84 -13.82 -19.90
N ALA A 176 -16.60 -13.65 -20.98
CA ALA A 176 -17.58 -14.63 -21.48
C ALA A 176 -16.95 -15.98 -21.84
N ALA A 177 -15.66 -16.01 -22.22
CA ALA A 177 -14.96 -17.27 -22.49
C ALA A 177 -14.81 -18.14 -21.23
N LEU A 178 -14.82 -17.55 -20.03
CA LEU A 178 -14.77 -18.26 -18.75
C LEU A 178 -16.14 -18.68 -18.21
N GLU A 179 -17.23 -18.25 -18.83
CA GLU A 179 -18.56 -18.59 -18.33
C GLU A 179 -18.89 -20.07 -18.50
N ASP A 180 -19.58 -20.59 -17.49
CA ASP A 180 -20.20 -21.91 -17.51
C ASP A 180 -21.67 -21.74 -17.94
N GLU A 181 -22.15 -22.57 -18.87
CA GLU A 181 -23.54 -22.53 -19.35
C GLU A 181 -24.55 -22.84 -18.23
N ASP A 182 -24.12 -23.58 -17.21
CA ASP A 182 -24.97 -24.01 -16.09
C ASP A 182 -25.16 -22.91 -15.02
N ASP A 183 -24.47 -21.77 -15.13
CA ASP A 183 -24.55 -20.65 -14.16
C ASP A 183 -24.51 -19.27 -14.85
N PRO A 184 -25.61 -18.90 -15.56
CA PRO A 184 -25.68 -17.66 -16.33
C PRO A 184 -25.72 -16.40 -15.46
N TRP A 185 -25.10 -15.33 -15.96
CA TRP A 185 -24.77 -14.10 -15.23
C TRP A 185 -25.96 -13.21 -14.84
N THR A 186 -26.91 -13.02 -15.75
CA THR A 186 -28.14 -12.24 -15.53
C THR A 186 -29.26 -12.90 -16.34
N PRO A 187 -30.50 -13.02 -15.83
CA PRO A 187 -31.59 -13.55 -16.63
C PRO A 187 -31.83 -12.68 -17.88
N GLY A 188 -31.41 -13.17 -19.06
CA GLY A 188 -31.65 -12.52 -20.36
C GLY A 188 -30.40 -12.06 -21.12
N GLU A 189 -29.22 -12.01 -20.49
CA GLU A 189 -27.95 -11.77 -21.20
C GLU A 189 -27.30 -13.14 -21.46
N SER A 190 -27.09 -13.50 -22.72
CA SER A 190 -26.46 -14.78 -23.06
C SER A 190 -24.94 -14.61 -23.18
N ARG A 191 -24.20 -15.63 -22.76
CA ARG A 191 -22.77 -15.77 -23.03
C ARG A 191 -22.41 -15.47 -24.49
N GLU A 192 -23.25 -15.93 -25.42
CA GLU A 192 -23.09 -15.71 -26.86
C GLU A 192 -23.17 -14.23 -27.23
N GLU A 193 -24.05 -13.47 -26.58
CA GLU A 193 -24.16 -12.03 -26.76
C GLU A 193 -22.93 -11.31 -26.20
N MET A 194 -22.53 -11.59 -24.95
CA MET A 194 -21.34 -11.01 -24.33
C MET A 194 -20.04 -11.34 -25.08
N ALA A 195 -19.96 -12.53 -25.69
CA ALA A 195 -18.83 -12.93 -26.53
C ALA A 195 -18.63 -12.01 -27.76
N THR A 196 -19.65 -11.27 -28.16
CA THR A 196 -19.55 -10.28 -29.26
C THR A 196 -19.17 -8.88 -28.79
N TRP A 197 -19.13 -8.62 -27.49
CA TRP A 197 -18.82 -7.30 -26.94
C TRP A 197 -17.31 -7.08 -26.90
N HIS A 198 -16.86 -6.05 -27.61
CA HIS A 198 -15.44 -5.66 -27.70
C HIS A 198 -15.07 -4.48 -26.80
N ASP A 199 -16.03 -4.00 -26.01
CA ASP A 199 -15.77 -2.95 -25.02
C ASP A 199 -15.05 -3.51 -23.78
N PRO A 200 -14.27 -2.68 -23.07
CA PRO A 200 -13.69 -3.05 -21.78
C PRO A 200 -14.76 -3.52 -20.80
N ALA A 201 -14.46 -4.60 -20.09
CA ALA A 201 -15.29 -5.14 -19.02
C ALA A 201 -15.30 -4.21 -17.81
N ASP A 202 -16.39 -4.26 -17.04
CA ASP A 202 -16.51 -3.50 -15.81
C ASP A 202 -15.70 -4.16 -14.68
N LEU A 203 -14.73 -3.44 -14.13
CA LEU A 203 -13.91 -3.89 -13.02
C LEU A 203 -14.68 -3.97 -11.69
N GLU A 204 -15.86 -3.33 -11.59
CA GLU A 204 -16.79 -3.57 -10.48
C GLU A 204 -17.29 -5.01 -10.44
N PHE A 205 -17.21 -5.73 -11.57
CA PHE A 205 -17.78 -7.05 -11.66
C PHE A 205 -16.83 -8.14 -11.16
N GLY A 206 -17.21 -8.79 -10.06
CA GLY A 206 -16.45 -9.84 -9.39
C GLY A 206 -15.88 -10.96 -10.28
N ARG A 207 -16.56 -11.39 -11.35
CA ARG A 207 -16.02 -12.46 -12.22
C ARG A 207 -14.90 -11.99 -13.15
N VAL A 208 -14.77 -10.69 -13.43
CA VAL A 208 -13.58 -10.14 -14.09
C VAL A 208 -12.34 -10.50 -13.28
N TRP A 209 -12.45 -10.49 -11.95
CA TRP A 209 -11.36 -10.85 -11.05
C TRP A 209 -11.02 -12.34 -11.06
N SER A 210 -11.96 -13.21 -11.42
CA SER A 210 -11.67 -14.63 -11.68
C SER A 210 -10.75 -14.81 -12.89
N LEU A 211 -10.97 -14.03 -13.97
CA LEU A 211 -10.06 -13.98 -15.12
C LEU A 211 -8.69 -13.44 -14.69
N LEU A 212 -8.67 -12.30 -13.99
CA LEU A 212 -7.44 -11.63 -13.57
C LEU A 212 -6.58 -12.47 -12.61
N ALA A 213 -7.20 -13.33 -11.81
CA ALA A 213 -6.49 -14.26 -10.94
C ALA A 213 -5.56 -15.21 -11.72
N SER A 214 -5.91 -15.53 -12.97
CA SER A 214 -5.10 -16.38 -13.85
C SER A 214 -4.10 -15.63 -14.73
N ARG A 215 -4.23 -14.30 -14.85
CA ARG A 215 -3.34 -13.50 -15.71
C ARG A 215 -1.97 -13.26 -15.06
N PRO A 216 -0.88 -13.27 -15.85
CA PRO A 216 0.42 -12.84 -15.37
C PRO A 216 0.37 -11.36 -14.96
N PHE A 217 1.29 -10.96 -14.09
CA PHE A 217 1.29 -9.64 -13.47
C PHE A 217 1.29 -8.49 -14.50
N GLU A 218 2.05 -8.64 -15.57
CA GLU A 218 2.24 -7.66 -16.63
C GLU A 218 0.96 -7.41 -17.45
N GLU A 219 0.03 -8.36 -17.44
CA GLU A 219 -1.26 -8.30 -18.16
C GLU A 219 -2.43 -7.88 -17.25
N ARG A 220 -2.16 -7.58 -15.97
CA ARG A 220 -3.17 -7.09 -15.04
C ARG A 220 -3.50 -5.61 -15.32
N PRO A 221 -4.74 -5.18 -15.04
CA PRO A 221 -5.12 -3.78 -15.13
C PRO A 221 -4.23 -2.89 -14.26
N TYR A 222 -3.84 -1.73 -14.80
CA TYR A 222 -3.04 -0.75 -14.07
C TYR A 222 -3.33 0.66 -14.53
N ALA A 223 -3.07 1.66 -13.69
CA ALA A 223 -3.00 3.05 -14.10
C ALA A 223 -1.58 3.58 -13.96
N ASP A 224 -1.13 4.38 -14.93
CA ASP A 224 0.11 5.14 -14.81
C ASP A 224 -0.06 6.25 -13.78
N ILE A 225 0.96 6.46 -12.95
CA ILE A 225 1.00 7.54 -11.97
C ILE A 225 2.22 8.41 -12.18
N THR A 226 2.03 9.70 -11.95
CA THR A 226 3.11 10.68 -11.84
C THR A 226 2.92 11.47 -10.56
N VAL A 227 3.92 11.47 -9.69
CA VAL A 227 3.90 12.18 -8.42
C VAL A 227 5.08 13.14 -8.38
N THR A 228 4.83 14.41 -8.09
CA THR A 228 5.90 15.37 -7.80
C THR A 228 5.80 15.81 -6.34
N VAL A 229 6.91 15.69 -5.61
CA VAL A 229 7.01 16.15 -4.22
C VAL A 229 7.71 17.50 -4.13
N THR A 230 7.62 18.17 -3.00
CA THR A 230 8.24 19.48 -2.78
C THR A 230 9.76 19.45 -2.64
N ASP A 231 10.34 18.29 -2.32
CA ASP A 231 11.78 18.11 -2.11
C ASP A 231 12.22 16.71 -2.56
N ALA A 232 13.21 16.61 -3.46
CA ALA A 232 13.73 15.34 -3.95
C ALA A 232 14.27 14.42 -2.84
N ALA A 233 14.66 14.98 -1.69
CA ALA A 233 15.08 14.17 -0.54
C ALA A 233 13.97 13.29 0.05
N LEU A 234 12.70 13.56 -0.28
CA LEU A 234 11.55 12.73 0.10
C LEU A 234 11.41 11.48 -0.78
N LEU A 235 12.10 11.43 -1.92
CA LEU A 235 12.16 10.26 -2.81
C LEU A 235 13.48 9.49 -2.68
N ALA A 236 14.31 9.80 -1.69
CA ALA A 236 15.66 9.24 -1.57
C ALA A 236 15.70 7.70 -1.41
N HIS A 237 14.61 7.09 -0.94
CA HIS A 237 14.45 5.63 -0.84
C HIS A 237 13.73 5.00 -2.04
N MET A 238 13.29 5.80 -3.01
CA MET A 238 12.57 5.34 -4.19
C MET A 238 13.53 5.09 -5.35
N ALA A 239 13.31 4.01 -6.10
CA ALA A 239 14.14 3.67 -7.24
C ALA A 239 13.37 2.89 -8.31
N ALA A 240 13.80 3.06 -9.56
CA ALA A 240 13.33 2.28 -10.69
C ALA A 240 13.46 0.77 -10.39
N GLY A 241 12.41 0.01 -10.73
CA GLY A 241 12.34 -1.43 -10.50
C GLY A 241 11.78 -1.84 -9.14
N MET A 242 11.59 -0.91 -8.19
CA MET A 242 10.84 -1.20 -6.96
C MET A 242 9.41 -1.62 -7.31
N ARG A 243 8.92 -2.64 -6.60
CA ARG A 243 7.53 -3.10 -6.67
C ARG A 243 7.09 -3.60 -5.32
N TRP A 244 5.90 -3.22 -4.86
CA TRP A 244 5.35 -3.76 -3.62
C TRP A 244 3.83 -3.73 -3.60
N SER A 245 3.24 -4.63 -2.84
CA SER A 245 1.79 -4.70 -2.62
C SER A 245 1.40 -3.85 -1.41
N THR A 246 0.27 -3.15 -1.52
CA THR A 246 -0.19 -2.21 -0.51
C THR A 246 -1.70 -2.32 -0.29
N THR A 247 -2.13 -1.99 0.92
CA THR A 247 -3.55 -1.92 1.32
C THR A 247 -4.07 -0.49 1.36
N HIS A 248 -3.25 0.50 1.02
CA HIS A 248 -3.61 1.90 1.12
C HIS A 248 -4.63 2.31 0.07
N THR A 249 -5.73 2.93 0.51
CA THR A 249 -6.76 3.50 -0.37
C THR A 249 -6.67 5.02 -0.50
N GLY A 250 -5.68 5.64 0.17
CA GLY A 250 -5.60 7.09 0.30
C GLY A 250 -6.66 7.71 1.22
N LEU A 251 -7.56 6.90 1.80
CA LEU A 251 -8.42 7.31 2.89
C LEU A 251 -7.65 7.11 4.21
N VAL A 252 -7.56 8.18 4.99
CA VAL A 252 -6.86 8.23 6.29
C VAL A 252 -7.78 8.71 7.38
#